data_AF-A0AAD5CIW1-F1
#
_entry.id   AF-A0AAD5CIW1-F1
#
_cell.length_a   1.000
_cell.length_b   1.000
_cell.length_c   1.000
_cell.angle_alpha   90.00
_cell.angle_beta   90.00
_cell.angle_gamma   90.00
#
_symmetry.space_group_name_H-M   'P 1'
#
loop_
_entity.id
_entity.type
_entity.pdbx_description
1 polymer ?
#
loop_
_entity_poly.entity_id
_entity_poly.type
_entity_poly.pdbx_seq_one_letter_code
_entity_poly.pdbx_strand_id
1 'polypeptide(L)'
;MVHGWISHDPPVGFWQITPSNEFRSGGPLKQNLCSHVGPTCLAVFVGAHYAGDDQVPKFGQGEPWKKVFGPVFIYLNSSVCGQDPLTLWDDAKRQ
;
A
#
# COMPACT_ATOMS: atom_id res chain seq x y z
N MET A 1 1.40 -7.40 3.16
CA MET A 1 0.07 -7.02 2.64
C MET A 1 0.18 -6.86 1.14
N VAL A 2 -0.68 -7.52 0.38
CA VAL A 2 -0.88 -7.31 -1.06
C VAL A 2 -2.25 -6.65 -1.20
N HIS A 3 -2.33 -5.53 -1.90
CA HIS A 3 -3.59 -4.83 -2.17
C HIS A 3 -3.51 -4.24 -3.56
N GLY A 4 -4.58 -4.31 -4.35
CA GLY A 4 -4.54 -3.83 -5.71
C GLY A 4 -5.84 -4.02 -6.48
N TRP A 5 -5.73 -3.90 -7.78
CA TRP A 5 -6.85 -3.88 -8.71
C TRP A 5 -6.60 -4.82 -9.88
N ILE A 6 -7.68 -5.39 -10.40
CA ILE A 6 -7.71 -6.16 -11.64
C ILE A 6 -8.55 -5.38 -12.64
N SER A 7 -8.00 -5.17 -13.83
CA SER A 7 -8.77 -4.80 -15.01
C SER A 7 -9.05 -6.03 -15.85
N HIS A 8 -10.24 -6.10 -16.44
CA HIS A 8 -10.62 -7.19 -17.35
C HIS A 8 -10.26 -6.84 -18.80
N ASP A 9 -10.27 -5.56 -19.14
CA ASP A 9 -9.94 -5.05 -20.47
C ASP A 9 -9.10 -3.75 -20.35
N PRO A 10 -7.78 -3.79 -20.60
CA PRO A 10 -6.99 -5.01 -20.85
C PRO A 10 -6.86 -5.87 -19.57
N PRO A 11 -6.58 -7.19 -19.68
CA PRO A 11 -6.44 -8.11 -18.55
C PRO A 11 -5.12 -7.89 -17.80
N VAL A 12 -5.11 -6.90 -16.90
CA VAL A 12 -3.92 -6.46 -16.15
C VAL A 12 -4.20 -6.33 -14.65
N GLY A 13 -3.16 -6.55 -13.84
CA GLY A 13 -3.17 -6.34 -12.40
C GLY A 13 -2.21 -5.23 -11.98
N PHE A 14 -2.63 -4.43 -11.00
CA PHE A 14 -1.79 -3.41 -10.34
C PHE A 14 -1.84 -3.60 -8.84
N TRP A 15 -0.68 -3.78 -8.21
CA TRP A 15 -0.57 -4.21 -6.82
C TRP A 15 0.43 -3.35 -6.04
N GLN A 16 0.03 -2.95 -4.84
CA GLN A 16 0.89 -2.41 -3.81
C GLN A 16 1.17 -3.50 -2.78
N ILE A 17 2.44 -3.82 -2.61
CA ILE A 17 2.93 -4.87 -1.71
C ILE A 17 3.79 -4.24 -0.62
N THR A 18 3.42 -4.49 0.63
CA THR A 18 4.17 -4.09 1.82
C THR A 18 4.64 -5.35 2.55
N PRO A 19 5.92 -5.74 2.45
CA PRO A 19 6.44 -6.97 3.05
C PRO A 19 6.76 -6.83 4.55
N SER A 20 6.93 -5.60 5.04
CA SER A 20 7.21 -5.31 6.46
C SER A 20 6.35 -4.16 6.97
N ASN A 21 5.97 -4.24 8.25
CA ASN A 21 5.26 -3.15 8.96
C ASN A 21 6.20 -2.32 9.85
N GLU A 22 7.49 -2.61 9.90
CA GLU A 22 8.46 -1.98 10.82
C GLU A 22 8.56 -0.46 10.66
N PHE A 23 8.28 0.05 9.46
CA PHE A 23 8.31 1.50 9.20
C PHE A 23 7.03 2.23 9.64
N ARG A 24 5.97 1.52 10.03
CA ARG A 24 4.67 2.09 10.38
C ARG A 24 4.60 2.49 11.86
N SER A 25 3.78 3.49 12.16
CA SER A 25 3.51 3.97 13.52
C SER A 25 2.13 3.52 14.01
N GLY A 26 1.91 3.51 15.33
CA GLY A 26 0.62 3.21 15.96
C GLY A 26 0.36 1.75 16.34
N GLY A 27 1.33 0.86 16.09
CA GLY A 27 1.25 -0.55 16.49
C GLY A 27 0.42 -1.44 15.56
N PRO A 28 0.29 -2.75 15.88
CA PRO A 28 -0.25 -3.77 14.97
C PRO A 28 -1.73 -3.58 14.64
N LEU A 29 -2.49 -2.87 15.48
CA LEU A 29 -3.92 -2.63 15.29
C LEU A 29 -4.22 -1.29 14.59
N LYS A 30 -3.19 -0.48 14.27
CA LYS A 30 -3.40 0.81 13.62
C LYS A 30 -3.88 0.62 12.18
N GLN A 31 -5.09 1.11 11.93
CA GLN A 31 -5.70 1.10 10.60
C GLN A 31 -5.29 2.32 9.79
N ASN A 32 -5.25 2.15 8.47
CA ASN A 32 -5.11 3.24 7.52
C ASN A 32 -5.72 2.86 6.17
N LEU A 33 -5.92 3.87 5.31
CA LEU A 33 -6.50 3.66 3.99
C LEU A 33 -5.54 2.87 3.09
N CYS A 34 -6.09 1.90 2.36
CA CYS A 34 -5.36 1.15 1.32
C CYS A 34 -5.80 1.54 -0.09
N SER A 35 -6.96 2.20 -0.22
CA SER A 35 -7.55 2.65 -1.49
C SER A 35 -8.20 4.03 -1.37
N HIS A 36 -8.46 4.65 -2.52
CA HIS A 36 -9.31 5.83 -2.68
C HIS A 36 -10.32 5.60 -3.81
N VAL A 37 -11.10 6.61 -4.21
CA VAL A 37 -12.02 6.53 -5.34
C VAL A 37 -11.32 6.02 -6.61
N GLY A 38 -11.97 5.07 -7.30
CA GLY A 38 -11.43 4.42 -8.50
C GLY A 38 -10.29 3.43 -8.21
N PRO A 39 -9.53 2.99 -9.23
CA PRO A 39 -8.41 2.06 -9.09
C PRO A 39 -7.15 2.72 -8.50
N THR A 40 -7.30 3.38 -7.35
CA THR A 40 -6.22 4.10 -6.66
C THR A 40 -5.76 3.30 -5.44
N CYS A 41 -4.48 2.95 -5.36
CA CYS A 41 -3.88 2.38 -4.15
C CYS A 41 -3.17 3.46 -3.33
N LEU A 42 -3.23 3.34 -2.01
CA LEU A 42 -2.59 4.27 -1.08
C LEU A 42 -1.58 3.53 -0.18
N ALA A 43 -0.35 4.06 -0.14
CA ALA A 43 0.67 3.71 0.84
C ALA A 43 0.73 4.80 1.92
N VAL A 44 -0.16 4.74 2.91
CA VAL A 44 -0.17 5.75 3.97
C VAL A 44 0.90 5.44 5.02
N PHE A 45 1.98 6.22 5.02
CA PHE A 45 3.12 6.03 5.93
C PHE A 45 2.86 6.53 7.35
N VAL A 46 2.22 7.69 7.48
CA VAL A 46 1.86 8.35 8.73
C VAL A 46 0.50 9.03 8.55
N GLY A 47 -0.33 9.03 9.58
CA GLY A 47 -1.59 9.77 9.54
C GLY A 47 -2.36 9.71 10.86
N ALA A 48 -3.12 10.77 11.13
CA ALA A 48 -3.91 10.96 12.35
C ALA A 48 -5.18 10.09 12.43
N HIS A 49 -5.51 9.33 11.38
CA HIS A 49 -6.72 8.51 11.33
C HIS A 49 -6.85 7.61 12.57
N TYR A 50 -7.96 7.71 13.31
CA TYR A 50 -8.27 6.88 14.48
C TYR A 50 -7.33 7.03 15.69
N ALA A 51 -6.40 7.98 15.70
CA ALA A 51 -5.50 8.19 16.84
C ALA A 51 -5.08 9.66 17.06
N GLY A 52 -5.60 10.57 16.26
CA GLY A 52 -5.40 12.01 16.43
C GLY A 52 -4.01 12.48 16.07
N ASP A 53 -3.77 13.75 16.38
CA ASP A 53 -2.55 14.48 16.03
C ASP A 53 -1.32 13.99 16.81
N ASP A 54 -1.53 13.38 17.98
CA ASP A 54 -0.48 12.83 18.84
C ASP A 54 0.31 11.69 18.19
N GLN A 55 -0.24 11.03 17.17
CA GLN A 55 0.45 9.98 16.41
C GLN A 55 1.26 10.52 15.23
N VAL A 56 1.18 11.82 14.93
CA VAL A 56 1.92 12.45 13.85
C VAL A 56 3.23 13.02 14.41
N PRO A 57 4.41 12.69 13.84
CA PRO A 57 5.67 13.26 14.27
C PRO A 57 5.64 14.79 14.29
N LYS A 58 6.14 15.38 15.38
CA LYS A 58 6.26 16.82 15.57
C LYS A 58 7.73 17.20 15.53
N PHE A 59 8.06 18.22 14.75
CA PHE A 59 9.42 18.72 14.62
C PHE A 59 9.42 20.23 14.90
N GLY A 60 10.42 20.70 15.64
CA GLY A 60 10.64 22.11 15.93
C GLY A 60 11.15 22.88 14.72
N GLN A 61 11.13 24.22 14.82
CA GLN A 61 11.73 25.06 13.80
C GLN A 61 13.24 24.77 13.69
N GLY A 62 13.69 24.44 12.48
CA GLY A 62 15.09 24.12 12.20
C GLY A 62 15.54 22.74 12.66
N GLU A 63 14.65 21.88 13.17
CA GLU A 63 15.00 20.54 13.63
C GLU A 63 15.27 19.59 12.44
N PRO A 64 16.50 19.09 12.26
CA PRO A 64 16.80 18.14 11.20
C PRO A 64 16.21 16.77 11.54
N TRP A 65 15.45 16.18 10.63
CA TRP A 65 14.93 14.83 10.78
C TRP A 65 15.05 14.02 9.48
N LYS A 66 15.17 12.70 9.64
CA LYS A 66 15.19 11.75 8.52
C LYS A 66 14.58 10.43 8.97
N LYS A 67 13.64 9.91 8.20
CA LYS A 67 13.08 8.57 8.38
C LYS A 67 12.95 7.89 7.02
N VAL A 68 13.29 6.61 6.98
CA VAL A 68 13.04 5.75 5.82
C VAL A 68 11.69 5.06 6.01
N PHE A 69 10.84 5.13 4.99
CA PHE A 69 9.58 4.39 4.94
C PHE A 69 9.66 3.34 3.84
N GLY A 70 9.13 2.15 4.13
CA GLY A 70 9.12 1.03 3.20
C GLY A 70 10.01 -0.14 3.64
N PRO A 71 10.26 -1.10 2.74
CA PRO A 71 9.96 -1.02 1.30
C PRO A 71 8.45 -1.04 1.00
N VAL A 72 8.05 -0.31 -0.05
CA VAL A 72 6.77 -0.48 -0.73
C VAL A 72 7.11 -0.95 -2.14
N PHE A 73 6.60 -2.11 -2.51
CA PHE A 73 6.83 -2.73 -3.80
C PHE A 73 5.59 -2.57 -4.66
N ILE A 74 5.76 -2.04 -5.87
CA ILE A 74 4.69 -1.93 -6.86
C ILE A 74 4.89 -3.04 -7.88
N TYR A 75 3.89 -3.92 -8.00
CA TYR A 75 3.92 -5.04 -8.91
C TYR A 75 2.83 -4.89 -9.97
N LEU A 76 3.21 -5.17 -11.22
CA LEU A 76 2.35 -5.10 -12.40
C LEU A 76 2.45 -6.44 -13.12
N ASN A 77 1.32 -7.02 -13.47
CA ASN A 77 1.26 -8.25 -14.26
C ASN A 77 0.08 -8.22 -15.24
N SER A 78 0.10 -9.13 -16.20
CA SER A 78 -0.94 -9.30 -17.21
C SER A 78 -1.22 -10.77 -17.47
N SER A 79 -2.39 -11.08 -18.03
CA SER A 79 -2.78 -12.43 -18.41
C SER A 79 -3.26 -12.47 -19.86
N VAL A 80 -3.35 -13.67 -20.41
CA VAL A 80 -3.88 -13.89 -21.77
C VAL A 80 -5.39 -13.73 -21.76
N CYS A 81 -5.96 -13.10 -22.80
CA CYS A 81 -7.40 -12.94 -22.95
C CYS A 81 -8.12 -14.31 -22.83
N GLY A 82 -9.15 -14.38 -21.97
CA GLY A 82 -9.92 -15.60 -21.71
C GLY A 82 -9.40 -16.47 -20.55
N GLN A 83 -8.27 -16.12 -19.93
CA GLN A 83 -7.87 -16.71 -18.65
C GLN A 83 -8.65 -16.08 -17.48
N ASP A 84 -8.81 -16.83 -16.39
CA ASP A 84 -9.42 -16.31 -15.16
C ASP A 84 -8.59 -15.13 -14.62
N PRO A 85 -9.16 -13.91 -14.50
CA PRO A 85 -8.44 -12.75 -13.99
C PRO A 85 -7.91 -12.94 -12.57
N LEU A 86 -8.48 -13.85 -11.75
CA LEU A 86 -7.97 -14.13 -10.41
C LEU A 86 -6.55 -14.71 -10.38
N THR A 87 -6.09 -15.28 -11.50
CA THR A 87 -4.69 -15.71 -11.66
C THR A 87 -3.69 -14.56 -11.48
N LEU A 88 -4.09 -13.32 -11.80
CA LEU A 88 -3.27 -12.12 -11.58
C LEU A 88 -3.02 -11.86 -10.09
N TRP A 89 -4.02 -12.09 -9.25
CA TRP A 89 -3.91 -11.96 -7.79
C TRP A 89 -3.07 -13.07 -7.18
N ASP A 90 -3.25 -14.31 -7.64
CA ASP A 90 -2.44 -15.44 -7.18
C ASP A 90 -0.96 -15.23 -7.50
N ASP A 91 -0.67 -14.62 -8.63
CA ASP A 91 0.68 -14.22 -9.01
C ASP A 91 1.24 -13.08 -8.16
N ALA A 92 0.46 -12.05 -7.89
CA ALA A 92 0.85 -10.97 -7.00
C ALA A 92 1.12 -11.44 -5.56
N LYS A 93 0.38 -12.44 -5.05
CA LYS A 93 0.60 -13.04 -3.72
C LYS A 93 1.92 -13.80 -3.59
N ARG A 94 2.55 -14.19 -4.70
CA ARG A 94 3.84 -14.91 -4.70
C ARG A 94 5.05 -13.98 -4.70
N GLN A 95 4.84 -12.67 -4.84
CA GLN A 95 5.88 -11.64 -4.75
C GLN A 95 6.02 -11.13 -3.32
#